data_AF-A0A9Q0VKQ9-F1
#
_entry.id   AF-A0A9Q0VKQ9-F1
#
_cell.length_a   1.000
_cell.length_b   1.000
_cell.length_c   1.000
_cell.angle_alpha   90.00
_cell.angle_beta   90.00
_cell.angle_gamma   90.00
#
_symmetry.space_group_name_H-M   'P 1'
#
loop_
_entity.id
_entity.type
_entity.pdbx_description
1 polymer ?
#
loop_
_entity_poly.entity_id
_entity_poly.type
_entity_poly.pdbx_seq_one_letter_code
_entity_poly.pdbx_strand_id
1 'polypeptide(L)'
;MEASSPISLQQTPHQDYSVPEASPKPYKKSFVTSLMEAATLRTPSFKEDTYFISHLKNSEKKSLQELRDKLSGSYGPNAASECSMWGIPLLSISEKADVILLKFLRARDFRVQDALQMLEKCLSWRKEFGADNIVEEDLGFKELEGVVAYMHGYDREGHPVCYNAYGVFKDKEMYERVFGDEEKLKKFLRWRVQVLERGINLLHFKPGGVNSIIQVTDLKDMPKRELRVASNQILSLFQDNYPEMVARKIFINVPWYFSMLYSMFSPFLTQRTKSKFVISKEGNVAETLYKFIRPEAVPAQYGGLSRPSDSQNGPPKPASEFIVKGGEKVNIQIEGIEAGATITWDIVVGGWDLEYSAEFVPIAVGSYTIAVEKARKIAPSEEAIHNSFTSREAGKMVLSVDNTFSRKKRVAAYRYFVRKSAAVA
;
A
#
# COMPACT_ATOMS: atom_id res chain seq x y z
N MET A 1 -14.38 -88.69 -37.93
CA MET A 1 -13.98 -87.78 -39.02
C MET A 1 -14.28 -86.38 -38.53
N GLU A 2 -13.35 -85.79 -37.78
CA GLU A 2 -13.64 -84.62 -36.94
C GLU A 2 -12.51 -83.60 -36.97
N ALA A 3 -12.94 -82.36 -37.22
CA ALA A 3 -12.44 -81.02 -36.88
C ALA A 3 -10.96 -80.79 -36.52
N SER A 4 -10.33 -79.88 -37.27
CA SER A 4 -9.06 -79.23 -36.93
C SER A 4 -9.16 -77.70 -37.09
N SER A 5 -8.77 -76.96 -36.07
CA SER A 5 -8.31 -75.56 -36.08
C SER A 5 -7.77 -75.20 -34.69
N PRO A 6 -6.86 -74.21 -34.51
CA PRO A 6 -6.04 -73.50 -35.49
C PRO A 6 -4.54 -73.35 -35.08
N ILE A 7 -3.85 -72.60 -35.93
CA ILE A 7 -2.41 -72.45 -36.17
C ILE A 7 -1.66 -71.63 -35.10
N SER A 8 -0.41 -72.06 -34.86
CA SER A 8 0.63 -71.45 -34.03
C SER A 8 1.44 -70.39 -34.82
N LEU A 9 1.81 -69.28 -34.18
CA LEU A 9 2.83 -68.34 -34.66
C LEU A 9 3.80 -67.97 -33.51
N GLN A 10 5.08 -68.24 -33.78
CA GLN A 10 6.23 -68.09 -32.89
C GLN A 10 6.66 -66.64 -32.65
N GLN A 11 7.27 -66.44 -31.48
CA GLN A 11 7.79 -65.21 -30.89
C GLN A 11 9.03 -64.63 -31.61
N THR A 12 9.17 -63.30 -31.53
CA THR A 12 10.47 -62.59 -31.57
C THR A 12 10.59 -61.69 -30.33
N PRO A 13 11.80 -61.42 -29.81
CA PRO A 13 11.99 -60.88 -28.46
C PRO A 13 11.97 -59.34 -28.43
N HIS A 14 11.22 -58.77 -27.49
CA HIS A 14 11.19 -57.34 -27.20
C HIS A 14 12.48 -56.91 -26.45
N GLN A 15 13.19 -55.93 -27.03
CA GLN A 15 14.23 -55.15 -26.35
C GLN A 15 13.58 -54.12 -25.41
N ASP A 16 13.95 -54.17 -24.13
CA ASP A 16 13.62 -53.13 -23.15
C ASP A 16 14.32 -51.81 -23.49
N TYR A 17 13.56 -50.84 -24.00
CA TYR A 17 13.96 -49.44 -24.01
C TYR A 17 13.43 -48.75 -22.76
N SER A 18 14.29 -48.58 -21.76
CA SER A 18 14.06 -47.70 -20.62
C SER A 18 14.06 -46.24 -21.10
N VAL A 19 12.91 -45.58 -21.02
CA VAL A 19 12.78 -44.14 -21.22
C VAL A 19 13.39 -43.45 -20.00
N PRO A 20 14.36 -42.51 -20.15
CA PRO A 20 14.89 -41.78 -19.01
C PRO A 20 13.79 -40.89 -18.41
N GLU A 21 13.47 -41.15 -17.14
CA GLU A 21 12.56 -40.35 -16.35
C GLU A 21 13.13 -38.92 -16.24
N ALA A 22 12.55 -37.99 -16.99
CA ALA A 22 12.94 -36.60 -16.97
C ALA A 22 12.62 -36.01 -15.60
N SER A 23 13.64 -35.91 -14.74
CA SER A 23 13.58 -35.13 -13.51
C SER A 23 13.02 -33.73 -13.83
N PRO A 24 11.97 -33.25 -13.15
CA PRO A 24 11.40 -31.95 -13.42
C PRO A 24 12.46 -30.88 -13.13
N LYS A 25 12.92 -30.20 -14.19
CA LYS A 25 13.79 -29.02 -14.05
C LYS A 25 13.10 -28.05 -13.07
N PRO A 26 13.82 -27.48 -12.08
CA PRO A 26 13.21 -26.57 -11.11
C PRO A 26 12.65 -25.36 -11.87
N TYR A 27 11.32 -25.27 -11.92
CA TYR A 27 10.62 -24.17 -12.56
C TYR A 27 10.99 -22.90 -11.79
N LYS A 28 11.81 -22.03 -12.39
CA LYS A 28 12.21 -20.75 -11.78
C LYS A 28 10.95 -19.89 -11.63
N LYS A 29 10.30 -19.93 -10.47
CA LYS A 29 9.06 -19.19 -10.19
C LYS A 29 9.25 -17.69 -10.50
N SER A 30 8.21 -17.00 -10.94
CA SER A 30 8.30 -15.54 -11.15
C SER A 30 8.45 -14.81 -9.80
N PHE A 31 9.09 -13.65 -9.81
CA PHE A 31 9.16 -12.74 -8.66
C PHE A 31 7.77 -12.39 -8.12
N VAL A 32 6.85 -12.10 -9.05
CA VAL A 32 5.44 -11.84 -8.76
C VAL A 32 4.78 -13.04 -8.09
N THR A 33 5.08 -14.25 -8.56
CA THR A 33 4.60 -15.48 -7.92
C THR A 33 5.12 -15.60 -6.50
N SER A 34 6.37 -15.22 -6.24
CA SER A 34 6.96 -15.27 -4.89
C SER A 34 6.31 -14.23 -3.95
N LEU A 35 6.11 -13.00 -4.42
CA LEU A 35 5.38 -11.95 -3.69
C LEU A 35 3.93 -12.36 -3.40
N MET A 36 3.27 -12.97 -4.38
CA MET A 36 1.92 -13.47 -4.21
C MET A 36 1.90 -14.63 -3.22
N GLU A 37 2.68 -15.70 -3.41
CA GLU A 37 2.79 -16.90 -2.55
C GLU A 37 3.08 -16.54 -1.09
N ALA A 38 4.01 -15.63 -0.84
CA ALA A 38 4.29 -15.22 0.52
C ALA A 38 3.18 -14.33 1.12
N ALA A 39 2.42 -13.60 0.30
CA ALA A 39 1.21 -13.00 0.81
C ALA A 39 0.07 -14.00 1.12
N THR A 40 0.20 -15.27 0.70
CA THR A 40 -0.82 -16.32 0.88
C THR A 40 -0.62 -17.18 2.12
N LEU A 41 0.45 -16.98 2.89
CA LEU A 41 0.72 -17.85 4.03
C LEU A 41 -0.21 -17.52 5.21
N ARG A 42 -1.22 -18.39 5.33
CA ARG A 42 -2.03 -18.80 6.50
C ARG A 42 -2.71 -17.69 7.29
N THR A 43 -3.97 -17.41 6.92
CA THR A 43 -5.05 -17.28 7.93
C THR A 43 -6.43 -17.38 7.25
N PRO A 44 -7.39 -18.15 7.81
CA PRO A 44 -8.60 -18.57 7.10
C PRO A 44 -9.91 -17.80 7.42
N SER A 45 -9.92 -16.60 7.99
CA SER A 45 -11.20 -15.89 8.25
C SER A 45 -11.13 -14.36 8.14
N PHE A 46 -12.22 -13.72 7.71
CA PHE A 46 -12.38 -12.26 7.72
C PHE A 46 -13.79 -11.83 8.19
N LYS A 47 -13.81 -11.15 9.34
CA LYS A 47 -14.23 -9.75 9.52
C LYS A 47 -12.97 -8.97 9.98
N GLU A 48 -12.96 -7.64 9.98
CA GLU A 48 -11.88 -6.92 10.65
C GLU A 48 -11.84 -7.37 12.12
N ASP A 49 -10.73 -7.98 12.51
CA ASP A 49 -10.70 -8.76 13.75
C ASP A 49 -10.70 -7.81 14.95
N THR A 50 -11.88 -7.68 15.58
CA THR A 50 -12.09 -6.91 16.81
C THR A 50 -11.02 -7.19 17.86
N TYR A 51 -10.45 -6.14 18.42
CA TYR A 51 -9.53 -6.27 19.56
C TYR A 51 -10.25 -6.10 20.91
N PHE A 52 -11.56 -5.86 20.90
CA PHE A 52 -12.36 -5.89 22.13
C PHE A 52 -12.48 -7.33 22.61
N ILE A 53 -11.94 -7.61 23.80
CA ILE A 53 -11.99 -8.94 24.43
C ILE A 53 -13.45 -9.41 24.55
N SER A 54 -14.38 -8.51 24.87
CA SER A 54 -15.81 -8.82 24.99
C SER A 54 -16.39 -9.51 23.73
N HIS A 55 -15.90 -9.13 22.55
CA HIS A 55 -16.36 -9.66 21.26
C HIS A 55 -15.65 -10.94 20.82
N LEU A 56 -14.61 -11.38 21.53
CA LEU A 56 -13.90 -12.63 21.23
C LEU A 56 -14.74 -13.85 21.59
N LYS A 57 -14.59 -14.93 20.82
CA LYS A 57 -15.17 -16.23 21.17
C LYS A 57 -14.55 -16.76 22.47
N ASN A 58 -15.27 -17.59 23.20
CA ASN A 58 -14.75 -18.21 24.43
C ASN A 58 -13.45 -19.01 24.19
N SER A 59 -13.33 -19.66 23.03
CA SER A 59 -12.09 -20.36 22.63
C SER A 59 -10.91 -19.39 22.47
N GLU A 60 -11.14 -18.23 21.86
CA GLU A 60 -10.10 -17.21 21.62
C GLU A 60 -9.67 -16.54 22.93
N LYS A 61 -10.62 -16.26 23.83
CA LYS A 61 -10.34 -15.77 25.20
C LYS A 61 -9.48 -16.78 25.97
N LYS A 62 -9.80 -18.07 25.88
CA LYS A 62 -9.03 -19.15 26.50
C LYS A 62 -7.62 -19.22 25.93
N SER A 63 -7.46 -19.15 24.61
CA SER A 63 -6.14 -19.13 23.96
C SER A 63 -5.29 -17.92 24.37
N LEU A 64 -5.92 -16.74 24.52
CA LEU A 64 -5.24 -15.53 25.01
C LEU A 64 -4.77 -15.69 26.45
N GLN A 65 -5.60 -16.25 27.33
CA GLN A 65 -5.20 -16.53 28.71
C GLN A 65 -4.08 -17.57 28.76
N GLU A 66 -4.20 -18.68 28.02
CA GLU A 66 -3.16 -19.73 27.99
C GLU A 66 -1.82 -19.18 27.49
N LEU A 67 -1.82 -18.29 26.49
CA LEU A 67 -0.59 -17.65 26.01
C LEU A 67 0.06 -16.79 27.11
N ARG A 68 -0.74 -16.05 27.89
CA ARG A 68 -0.24 -15.26 29.03
C ARG A 68 0.37 -16.11 30.11
N ASP A 69 -0.31 -17.20 30.47
CA ASP A 69 0.15 -18.12 31.51
C ASP A 69 1.49 -18.73 31.12
N LYS A 70 1.63 -19.14 29.84
CA LYS A 70 2.90 -19.66 29.31
C LYS A 70 4.01 -18.61 29.27
N LEU A 71 3.72 -17.38 28.82
CA LEU A 71 4.69 -16.28 28.84
C LEU A 71 5.16 -15.97 30.27
N SER A 72 4.24 -15.94 31.22
CA SER A 72 4.57 -15.71 32.64
C SER A 72 5.46 -16.83 33.19
N GLY A 73 5.21 -18.08 32.77
CA GLY A 73 6.05 -19.23 33.10
C GLY A 73 7.46 -19.16 32.50
N SER A 74 7.61 -18.67 31.26
CA SER A 74 8.91 -18.55 30.58
C SER A 74 9.81 -17.45 31.17
N TYR A 75 9.24 -16.31 31.57
CA TYR A 75 10.00 -15.10 31.93
C TYR A 75 10.02 -14.79 33.44
N GLY A 76 9.09 -15.35 34.23
CA GLY A 76 9.00 -15.08 35.67
C GLY A 76 8.57 -13.64 36.01
N PRO A 77 8.41 -13.29 37.31
CA PRO A 77 7.81 -12.03 37.73
C PRO A 77 8.67 -10.77 37.52
N ASN A 78 10.00 -10.91 37.35
CA ASN A 78 10.94 -9.79 37.28
C ASN A 78 11.42 -9.44 35.86
N ALA A 79 10.93 -10.14 34.82
CA ALA A 79 11.39 -9.98 33.43
C ALA A 79 10.46 -9.09 32.58
N ALA A 80 9.73 -8.17 33.20
CA ALA A 80 8.82 -7.26 32.50
C ALA A 80 9.53 -6.40 31.43
N SER A 81 10.81 -6.09 31.61
CA SER A 81 11.65 -5.41 30.62
C SER A 81 12.06 -6.31 29.45
N GLU A 82 12.29 -7.59 29.69
CA GLU A 82 12.72 -8.55 28.67
C GLU A 82 11.55 -9.02 27.77
N CYS A 83 10.34 -9.02 28.31
CA CYS A 83 9.12 -9.37 27.58
C CYS A 83 8.29 -8.11 27.24
N SER A 84 8.92 -7.17 26.52
CA SER A 84 8.26 -5.96 26.02
C SER A 84 8.41 -5.82 24.51
N MET A 85 7.43 -5.17 23.86
CA MET A 85 7.44 -4.93 22.42
C MET A 85 6.82 -3.56 22.13
N TRP A 86 7.51 -2.71 21.37
CA TRP A 86 7.11 -1.31 21.10
C TRP A 86 6.77 -0.51 22.37
N GLY A 87 7.57 -0.71 23.43
CA GLY A 87 7.38 -0.05 24.72
C GLY A 87 6.19 -0.58 25.53
N ILE A 88 5.55 -1.67 25.11
CA ILE A 88 4.41 -2.30 25.80
C ILE A 88 4.88 -3.56 26.53
N PRO A 89 4.80 -3.63 27.87
CA PRO A 89 5.10 -4.85 28.62
C PRO A 89 4.04 -5.92 28.34
N LEU A 90 4.42 -7.03 27.73
CA LEU A 90 3.47 -8.07 27.28
C LEU A 90 2.91 -8.92 28.42
N LEU A 91 3.61 -8.98 29.55
CA LEU A 91 3.14 -9.61 30.79
C LEU A 91 2.11 -8.74 31.54
N SER A 92 1.90 -7.49 31.13
CA SER A 92 0.88 -6.63 31.75
C SER A 92 -0.53 -7.07 31.37
N ILE A 93 -1.47 -6.94 32.31
CA ILE A 93 -2.91 -7.08 32.06
C ILE A 93 -3.44 -5.76 31.50
N SER A 94 -2.92 -5.33 30.35
CA SER A 94 -3.33 -4.10 29.66
C SER A 94 -3.90 -4.40 28.29
N GLU A 95 -4.92 -3.66 27.88
CA GLU A 95 -5.54 -3.82 26.55
C GLU A 95 -4.53 -3.69 25.40
N LYS A 96 -3.43 -2.95 25.61
CA LYS A 96 -2.35 -2.85 24.63
C LYS A 96 -1.58 -4.15 24.45
N ALA A 97 -1.28 -4.84 25.55
CA ALA A 97 -0.69 -6.15 25.51
C ALA A 97 -1.65 -7.16 24.84
N ASP A 98 -2.95 -7.11 25.15
CA ASP A 98 -3.95 -7.96 24.49
C ASP A 98 -3.92 -7.82 22.97
N VAL A 99 -3.86 -6.57 22.46
CA VAL A 99 -3.81 -6.31 21.02
C VAL A 99 -2.59 -6.98 20.38
N ILE A 100 -1.41 -6.86 20.98
CA ILE A 100 -0.19 -7.47 20.45
C ILE A 100 -0.29 -9.00 20.51
N LEU A 101 -0.65 -9.57 21.66
CA LEU A 101 -0.78 -11.03 21.82
C LEU A 101 -1.80 -11.63 20.84
N LEU A 102 -2.92 -10.94 20.62
CA LEU A 102 -3.92 -11.34 19.63
C LEU A 102 -3.39 -11.34 18.19
N LYS A 103 -2.46 -10.45 17.83
CA LYS A 103 -1.81 -10.48 16.51
C LYS A 103 -1.02 -11.75 16.29
N PHE A 104 -0.22 -12.17 17.29
CA PHE A 104 0.55 -13.43 17.23
C PHE A 104 -0.36 -14.66 17.21
N LEU A 105 -1.41 -14.67 18.05
CA LEU A 105 -2.40 -15.75 18.04
C LEU A 105 -3.09 -15.87 16.68
N ARG A 106 -3.55 -14.76 16.11
CA ARG A 106 -4.19 -14.74 14.78
C ARG A 106 -3.24 -15.24 13.70
N ALA A 107 -1.99 -14.80 13.70
CA ALA A 107 -0.98 -15.25 12.74
C ALA A 107 -0.68 -16.76 12.82
N ARG A 108 -1.14 -17.45 13.86
CA ARG A 108 -0.98 -18.90 14.05
C ARG A 108 -2.31 -19.63 14.24
N ASP A 109 -3.42 -19.03 13.81
CA ASP A 109 -4.76 -19.62 13.89
C ASP A 109 -5.15 -20.03 15.32
N PHE A 110 -4.77 -19.20 16.30
CA PHE A 110 -4.96 -19.41 17.75
C PHE A 110 -4.31 -20.70 18.31
N ARG A 111 -3.36 -21.29 17.59
CA ARG A 111 -2.51 -22.37 18.10
C ARG A 111 -1.48 -21.78 19.06
N VAL A 112 -1.76 -21.88 20.36
CA VAL A 112 -1.03 -21.18 21.43
C VAL A 112 0.46 -21.48 21.42
N GLN A 113 0.87 -22.74 21.25
CA GLN A 113 2.29 -23.11 21.26
C GLN A 113 3.06 -22.49 20.08
N ASP A 114 2.47 -22.51 18.88
CA ASP A 114 3.07 -21.92 17.69
C ASP A 114 3.15 -20.39 17.82
N ALA A 115 2.15 -19.76 18.43
CA ALA A 115 2.13 -18.32 18.69
C ALA A 115 3.20 -17.91 19.70
N LEU A 116 3.36 -18.67 20.78
CA LEU A 116 4.42 -18.47 21.78
C LEU A 116 5.80 -18.56 21.13
N GLN A 117 6.07 -19.63 20.37
CA GLN A 117 7.35 -19.81 19.68
C GLN A 117 7.64 -18.68 18.69
N MET A 118 6.63 -18.20 17.96
CA MET A 118 6.77 -17.05 17.07
C MET A 118 7.12 -15.78 17.85
N LEU A 119 6.42 -15.53 18.96
CA LEU A 119 6.64 -14.36 19.80
C LEU A 119 8.04 -14.35 20.42
N GLU A 120 8.48 -15.46 21.02
CA GLU A 120 9.82 -15.59 21.62
C GLU A 120 10.92 -15.38 20.58
N LYS A 121 10.79 -15.98 19.39
CA LYS A 121 11.72 -15.74 18.27
C LYS A 121 11.74 -14.29 17.84
N CYS A 122 10.58 -13.65 17.77
CA CYS A 122 10.47 -12.24 17.42
C CYS A 122 11.14 -11.34 18.47
N LEU A 123 10.93 -11.60 19.77
CA LEU A 123 11.57 -10.86 20.85
C LEU A 123 13.11 -10.99 20.79
N SER A 124 13.64 -12.20 20.58
CA SER A 124 15.09 -12.42 20.39
C SER A 124 15.60 -11.65 19.17
N TRP A 125 14.90 -11.78 18.04
CA TRP A 125 15.27 -11.08 16.80
C TRP A 125 15.27 -9.56 17.00
N ARG A 126 14.26 -8.98 17.66
CA ARG A 126 14.21 -7.53 17.92
C ARG A 126 15.43 -7.05 18.70
N LYS A 127 15.86 -7.82 19.70
CA LYS A 127 17.04 -7.53 20.53
C LYS A 127 18.33 -7.62 19.71
N GLU A 128 18.53 -8.72 18.97
CA GLU A 128 19.71 -8.94 18.12
C GLU A 128 19.80 -7.92 16.98
N PHE A 129 18.65 -7.57 16.39
CA PHE A 129 18.56 -6.60 15.30
C PHE A 129 18.62 -5.15 15.80
N GLY A 130 18.42 -4.89 17.09
CA GLY A 130 18.29 -3.53 17.63
C GLY A 130 17.06 -2.80 17.06
N ALA A 131 15.96 -3.52 16.81
CA ALA A 131 14.78 -2.98 16.14
C ALA A 131 14.10 -1.83 16.91
N ASP A 132 14.16 -1.85 18.25
CA ASP A 132 13.51 -0.82 19.08
C ASP A 132 14.17 0.58 18.95
N ASN A 133 15.45 0.64 18.56
CA ASN A 133 16.19 1.90 18.43
C ASN A 133 16.47 2.29 16.96
N ILE A 134 16.01 1.48 16.01
CA ILE A 134 16.39 1.61 14.60
C ILE A 134 15.88 2.91 13.97
N VAL A 135 14.78 3.48 14.47
CA VAL A 135 14.13 4.67 13.90
C VAL A 135 15.07 5.88 13.86
N GLU A 136 15.97 5.99 14.83
CA GLU A 136 16.91 7.10 15.00
C GLU A 136 18.27 6.88 14.30
N GLU A 137 18.49 5.70 13.71
CA GLU A 137 19.77 5.33 13.11
C GLU A 137 20.00 6.02 11.74
N ASP A 138 21.15 6.69 11.54
CA ASP A 138 21.52 7.20 10.21
C ASP A 138 22.11 6.07 9.35
N LEU A 139 21.25 5.47 8.52
CA LEU A 139 21.62 4.41 7.60
C LEU A 139 22.14 4.94 6.26
N GLY A 140 22.27 6.25 6.07
CA GLY A 140 22.79 6.85 4.83
C GLY A 140 21.88 6.66 3.60
N PHE A 141 20.58 6.47 3.80
CA PHE A 141 19.59 6.30 2.72
C PHE A 141 18.68 7.53 2.54
N LYS A 142 19.16 8.73 2.89
CA LYS A 142 18.40 9.99 2.74
C LYS A 142 17.91 10.21 1.30
N GLU A 143 18.65 9.71 0.30
CA GLU A 143 18.25 9.76 -1.11
C GLU A 143 17.08 8.81 -1.48
N LEU A 144 16.86 7.76 -0.69
CA LEU A 144 15.74 6.82 -0.89
C LEU A 144 14.50 7.20 -0.09
N GLU A 145 14.64 8.06 0.92
CA GLU A 145 13.53 8.58 1.70
C GLU A 145 12.60 9.42 0.82
N GLY A 146 11.30 9.15 0.88
CA GLY A 146 10.31 9.80 0.02
C GLY A 146 10.26 9.26 -1.41
N VAL A 147 11.18 8.38 -1.81
CA VAL A 147 11.26 7.83 -3.17
C VAL A 147 10.95 6.34 -3.21
N VAL A 148 11.72 5.53 -2.46
CA VAL A 148 11.62 4.06 -2.53
C VAL A 148 10.63 3.52 -1.53
N ALA A 149 10.72 3.98 -0.29
CA ALA A 149 9.76 3.59 0.73
C ALA A 149 9.64 4.64 1.82
N TYR A 150 8.41 4.98 2.16
CA TYR A 150 8.14 6.09 3.05
C TYR A 150 6.72 6.02 3.60
N MET A 151 6.52 6.61 4.78
CA MET A 151 5.20 6.85 5.36
C MET A 151 4.66 8.17 4.84
N HIS A 152 3.45 8.19 4.30
CA HIS A 152 2.82 9.43 3.82
C HIS A 152 1.30 9.37 3.96
N GLY A 153 0.74 10.29 4.73
CA GLY A 153 -0.71 10.40 4.89
C GLY A 153 -1.36 9.21 5.62
N TYR A 154 -2.69 9.27 5.66
CA TYR A 154 -3.55 8.31 6.34
C TYR A 154 -4.72 7.94 5.43
N ASP A 155 -5.20 6.72 5.55
CA ASP A 155 -6.43 6.30 4.88
C ASP A 155 -7.68 6.91 5.55
N ARG A 156 -8.86 6.62 5.01
CA ARG A 156 -10.15 7.12 5.51
C ARG A 156 -10.50 6.59 6.91
N GLU A 157 -9.87 5.51 7.35
CA GLU A 157 -10.07 4.85 8.66
C GLU A 157 -8.97 5.23 9.66
N GLY A 158 -8.00 6.06 9.25
CA GLY A 158 -6.91 6.56 10.08
C GLY A 158 -5.65 5.69 10.07
N HIS A 159 -5.57 4.66 9.24
CA HIS A 159 -4.38 3.84 9.09
C HIS A 159 -3.24 4.63 8.41
N PRO A 160 -2.03 4.65 8.97
CA PRO A 160 -0.85 5.17 8.29
C PRO A 160 -0.61 4.45 6.97
N VAL A 161 -0.27 5.20 5.92
CA VAL A 161 0.00 4.63 4.59
C VAL A 161 1.50 4.58 4.33
N CYS A 162 2.01 3.38 4.05
CA CYS A 162 3.39 3.13 3.64
C CYS A 162 3.44 2.92 2.11
N TYR A 163 4.10 3.82 1.40
CA TYR A 163 4.35 3.70 -0.04
C TYR A 163 5.66 2.96 -0.27
N ASN A 164 5.70 2.13 -1.32
CA ASN A 164 6.85 1.32 -1.70
C ASN A 164 6.98 1.32 -3.23
N ALA A 165 7.96 2.03 -3.78
CA ALA A 165 8.21 2.15 -5.21
C ALA A 165 9.63 1.68 -5.55
N TYR A 166 9.72 0.47 -6.11
CA TYR A 166 11.01 -0.16 -6.42
C TYR A 166 11.47 0.05 -7.86
N GLY A 167 10.75 0.87 -8.64
CA GLY A 167 11.08 1.16 -10.05
C GLY A 167 12.44 1.84 -10.23
N VAL A 168 12.93 2.57 -9.22
CA VAL A 168 14.25 3.23 -9.28
C VAL A 168 15.40 2.24 -9.47
N PHE A 169 15.23 1.00 -9.02
CA PHE A 169 16.25 -0.05 -9.14
C PHE A 169 16.32 -0.67 -10.55
N LYS A 170 15.53 -0.16 -11.50
CA LYS A 170 15.75 -0.44 -12.93
C LYS A 170 17.05 0.19 -13.42
N ASP A 171 17.47 1.28 -12.79
CA ASP A 171 18.80 1.83 -13.00
C ASP A 171 19.85 0.92 -12.35
N LYS A 172 20.83 0.50 -13.14
CA LYS A 172 21.86 -0.44 -12.68
C LYS A 172 22.77 0.21 -11.65
N GLU A 173 23.16 1.46 -11.82
CA GLU A 173 24.05 2.10 -10.84
C GLU A 173 23.39 2.20 -9.46
N MET A 174 22.10 2.53 -9.44
CA MET A 174 21.27 2.52 -8.23
C MET A 174 21.14 1.11 -7.65
N TYR A 175 20.90 0.08 -8.49
CA TYR A 175 20.81 -1.31 -8.03
C TYR A 175 22.13 -1.76 -7.39
N GLU A 176 23.27 -1.62 -8.06
CA GLU A 176 24.58 -2.03 -7.56
C GLU A 176 25.02 -1.25 -6.32
N ARG A 177 24.58 0.00 -6.18
CA ARG A 177 24.81 0.80 -4.96
C ARG A 177 24.05 0.28 -3.75
N VAL A 178 22.85 -0.26 -3.94
CA VAL A 178 21.95 -0.68 -2.85
C VAL A 178 21.96 -2.19 -2.60
N PHE A 179 22.26 -2.99 -3.63
CA PHE A 179 22.18 -4.45 -3.63
C PHE A 179 23.43 -5.14 -4.19
N GLY A 180 24.48 -4.40 -4.55
CA GLY A 180 25.65 -4.96 -5.24
C GLY A 180 26.49 -5.95 -4.42
N ASP A 181 26.30 -6.00 -3.11
CA ASP A 181 26.94 -6.96 -2.21
C ASP A 181 26.04 -7.26 -1.00
N GLU A 182 26.45 -8.25 -0.19
CA GLU A 182 25.68 -8.72 0.96
C GLU A 182 25.52 -7.65 2.05
N GLU A 183 26.55 -6.81 2.26
CA GLU A 183 26.54 -5.77 3.29
C GLU A 183 25.57 -4.63 2.91
N LYS A 184 25.58 -4.19 1.64
CA LYS A 184 24.59 -3.24 1.13
C LYS A 184 23.16 -3.77 1.23
N LEU A 185 22.96 -5.04 0.88
CA LEU A 185 21.66 -5.69 1.01
C LEU A 185 21.20 -5.73 2.48
N LYS A 186 22.08 -6.12 3.43
CA LYS A 186 21.76 -6.07 4.87
C LYS A 186 21.41 -4.65 5.33
N LYS A 187 22.17 -3.65 4.88
CA LYS A 187 21.90 -2.23 5.18
C LYS A 187 20.52 -1.81 4.64
N PHE A 188 20.17 -2.23 3.43
CA PHE A 188 18.87 -1.98 2.84
C PHE A 188 17.74 -2.66 3.62
N LEU A 189 17.90 -3.94 4.02
CA LEU A 189 16.94 -4.65 4.86
C LEU A 189 16.72 -3.92 6.19
N ARG A 190 17.82 -3.45 6.80
CA ARG A 190 17.80 -2.63 8.02
C ARG A 190 17.00 -1.34 7.82
N TRP A 191 17.25 -0.62 6.74
CA TRP A 191 16.47 0.57 6.40
C TRP A 191 15.00 0.27 6.10
N ARG A 192 14.68 -0.86 5.47
CA ARG A 192 13.30 -1.29 5.26
C ARG A 192 12.55 -1.55 6.56
N VAL A 193 13.22 -2.14 7.55
CA VAL A 193 12.70 -2.29 8.90
C VAL A 193 12.50 -0.91 9.54
N GLN A 194 13.47 0.00 9.40
CA GLN A 194 13.35 1.37 9.91
C GLN A 194 12.09 2.09 9.41
N VAL A 195 11.83 2.04 8.10
CA VAL A 195 10.61 2.64 7.52
C VAL A 195 9.35 2.01 8.08
N LEU A 196 9.33 0.69 8.28
CA LEU A 196 8.19 0.00 8.87
C LEU A 196 7.98 0.38 10.34
N GLU A 197 9.05 0.45 11.13
CA GLU A 197 9.01 0.85 12.55
C GLU A 197 8.55 2.30 12.72
N ARG A 198 8.93 3.22 11.82
CA ARG A 198 8.36 4.58 11.76
C ARG A 198 6.83 4.53 11.62
N GLY A 199 6.30 3.63 10.79
CA GLY A 199 4.87 3.43 10.65
C GLY A 199 4.21 2.79 11.87
N ILE A 200 4.91 1.87 12.55
CA ILE A 200 4.41 1.20 13.76
C ILE A 200 4.31 2.17 14.93
N ASN A 201 5.24 3.11 15.06
CA ASN A 201 5.20 4.16 16.08
C ASN A 201 3.95 5.07 15.99
N LEU A 202 3.25 5.06 14.85
CA LEU A 202 1.98 5.79 14.65
C LEU A 202 0.75 4.97 15.09
N LEU A 203 0.91 3.72 15.49
CA LEU A 203 -0.18 2.83 15.89
C LEU A 203 -0.54 3.00 17.36
N HIS A 204 -1.84 2.86 17.67
CA HIS A 204 -2.33 3.04 19.04
C HIS A 204 -2.19 1.78 19.90
N PHE A 205 -2.21 0.60 19.27
CA PHE A 205 -2.30 -0.71 19.91
C PHE A 205 -3.42 -0.79 20.95
N LYS A 206 -4.64 -0.32 20.64
CA LYS A 206 -5.78 -0.39 21.57
C LYS A 206 -7.06 -0.85 20.88
N PRO A 207 -8.03 -1.43 21.60
CA PRO A 207 -9.35 -1.75 21.05
C PRO A 207 -10.02 -0.53 20.42
N GLY A 208 -10.56 -0.70 19.21
CA GLY A 208 -11.15 0.40 18.42
C GLY A 208 -10.16 1.45 17.91
N GLY A 209 -8.86 1.28 18.18
CA GLY A 209 -7.80 2.12 17.65
C GLY A 209 -7.19 1.58 16.36
N VAL A 210 -6.38 2.42 15.71
CA VAL A 210 -5.58 2.07 14.53
C VAL A 210 -4.43 1.17 14.96
N ASN A 211 -4.47 -0.09 14.54
CA ASN A 211 -3.51 -1.13 14.96
C ASN A 211 -2.77 -1.77 13.77
N SER A 212 -2.85 -1.18 12.58
CA SER A 212 -2.24 -1.69 11.36
C SER A 212 -1.99 -0.59 10.34
N ILE A 213 -1.19 -0.88 9.32
CA ILE A 213 -0.83 0.04 8.25
C ILE A 213 -1.43 -0.38 6.91
N ILE A 214 -1.61 0.57 6.02
CA ILE A 214 -1.85 0.32 4.59
C ILE A 214 -0.51 0.27 3.89
N GLN A 215 -0.31 -0.73 3.03
CA GLN A 215 0.85 -0.80 2.15
C GLN A 215 0.41 -0.52 0.72
N VAL A 216 0.94 0.54 0.12
CA VAL A 216 0.83 0.81 -1.31
C VAL A 216 2.15 0.43 -1.96
N THR A 217 2.11 -0.47 -2.94
CA THR A 217 3.29 -0.93 -3.67
C THR A 217 3.14 -0.58 -5.14
N ASP A 218 4.02 0.28 -5.63
CA ASP A 218 4.12 0.62 -7.04
C ASP A 218 4.96 -0.40 -7.80
N LEU A 219 4.33 -1.07 -8.77
CA LEU A 219 4.97 -2.06 -9.63
C LEU A 219 5.45 -1.48 -10.97
N LYS A 220 5.29 -0.17 -11.18
CA LYS A 220 5.81 0.49 -12.37
C LYS A 220 7.31 0.31 -12.46
N ASP A 221 7.78 -0.12 -13.63
CA ASP A 221 9.21 -0.30 -13.94
C ASP A 221 10.00 -1.23 -12.99
N MET A 222 9.31 -2.03 -12.17
CA MET A 222 9.99 -2.87 -11.17
C MET A 222 10.87 -3.96 -11.83
N PRO A 223 12.17 -4.05 -11.48
CA PRO A 223 13.07 -5.10 -11.96
C PRO A 223 12.56 -6.51 -11.64
N LYS A 224 12.43 -7.36 -12.66
CA LYS A 224 11.81 -8.69 -12.51
C LYS A 224 12.71 -9.73 -11.85
N ARG A 225 14.03 -9.67 -12.05
CA ARG A 225 14.98 -10.73 -11.66
C ARG A 225 15.86 -10.33 -10.47
N GLU A 226 16.34 -9.09 -10.50
CA GLU A 226 17.32 -8.53 -9.57
C GLU A 226 16.73 -8.32 -8.17
N LEU A 227 15.53 -7.75 -8.05
CA LEU A 227 14.88 -7.54 -6.75
C LEU A 227 14.34 -8.80 -6.07
N ARG A 228 14.47 -9.98 -6.70
CA ARG A 228 13.87 -11.21 -6.19
C ARG A 228 14.48 -11.69 -4.90
N VAL A 229 15.81 -11.63 -4.79
CA VAL A 229 16.51 -12.07 -3.58
C VAL A 229 16.17 -11.13 -2.42
N ALA A 230 16.33 -9.82 -2.64
CA ALA A 230 16.02 -8.80 -1.64
C ALA A 230 14.56 -8.89 -1.17
N SER A 231 13.60 -8.98 -2.09
CA SER A 231 12.18 -8.98 -1.67
C SER A 231 11.78 -10.28 -0.98
N ASN A 232 12.36 -11.43 -1.35
CA ASN A 232 12.11 -12.67 -0.61
C ASN A 232 12.63 -12.57 0.84
N GLN A 233 13.80 -11.96 1.05
CA GLN A 233 14.36 -11.74 2.38
C GLN A 233 13.52 -10.75 3.19
N ILE A 234 13.14 -9.60 2.61
CA ILE A 234 12.25 -8.61 3.24
C ILE A 234 10.95 -9.27 3.68
N LEU A 235 10.40 -10.11 2.81
CA LEU A 235 9.11 -10.73 3.01
C LEU A 235 9.14 -11.81 4.09
N SER A 236 10.17 -12.66 4.11
CA SER A 236 10.40 -13.60 5.21
C SER A 236 10.58 -12.84 6.52
N LEU A 237 11.42 -11.80 6.53
CA LEU A 237 11.68 -10.97 7.72
C LEU A 237 10.37 -10.37 8.26
N PHE A 238 9.53 -9.81 7.39
CA PHE A 238 8.26 -9.21 7.81
C PHE A 238 7.21 -10.23 8.23
N GLN A 239 7.16 -11.41 7.61
CA GLN A 239 6.25 -12.49 8.02
C GLN A 239 6.57 -13.03 9.41
N ASP A 240 7.85 -13.18 9.71
CA ASP A 240 8.30 -13.80 10.96
C ASP A 240 8.22 -12.82 12.14
N ASN A 241 8.40 -11.52 11.89
CA ASN A 241 8.58 -10.51 12.94
C ASN A 241 7.48 -9.44 13.04
N TYR A 242 6.61 -9.30 12.04
CA TYR A 242 5.55 -8.27 12.02
C TYR A 242 4.16 -8.86 11.71
N PRO A 243 3.68 -9.81 12.54
CA PRO A 243 2.40 -10.47 12.31
C PRO A 243 1.24 -9.48 12.37
N GLU A 244 0.28 -9.63 11.44
CA GLU A 244 -0.98 -8.88 11.46
C GLU A 244 -0.82 -7.35 11.53
N MET A 245 0.25 -6.82 10.92
CA MET A 245 0.49 -5.37 10.85
C MET A 245 -0.11 -4.70 9.63
N VAL A 246 -0.59 -5.45 8.64
CA VAL A 246 -1.09 -4.87 7.39
C VAL A 246 -2.61 -5.02 7.31
N ALA A 247 -3.30 -3.88 7.27
CA ALA A 247 -4.75 -3.78 7.02
C ALA A 247 -5.06 -4.12 5.57
N ARG A 248 -4.32 -3.53 4.63
CA ARG A 248 -4.52 -3.70 3.18
C ARG A 248 -3.21 -3.58 2.42
N LYS A 249 -3.05 -4.40 1.38
CA LYS A 249 -1.96 -4.32 0.38
C LYS A 249 -2.55 -3.88 -0.95
N ILE A 250 -2.21 -2.67 -1.37
CA ILE A 250 -2.66 -2.05 -2.62
C ILE A 250 -1.49 -2.06 -3.60
N PHE A 251 -1.58 -2.84 -4.66
CA PHE A 251 -0.61 -2.83 -5.75
C PHE A 251 -1.08 -1.86 -6.82
N ILE A 252 -0.25 -0.90 -7.20
CA ILE A 252 -0.55 0.12 -8.22
C ILE A 252 0.38 -0.01 -9.42
N ASN A 253 -0.03 0.58 -10.55
CA ASN A 253 0.63 0.45 -11.84
C ASN A 253 0.95 -1.01 -12.21
N VAL A 254 0.00 -1.89 -11.88
CA VAL A 254 0.22 -3.32 -12.04
C VAL A 254 0.25 -3.66 -13.53
N PRO A 255 1.35 -4.26 -14.03
CA PRO A 255 1.47 -4.62 -15.44
C PRO A 255 0.40 -5.63 -15.86
N TRP A 256 -0.02 -5.58 -17.11
CA TRP A 256 -1.13 -6.41 -17.62
C TRP A 256 -0.96 -7.91 -17.36
N TYR A 257 0.27 -8.43 -17.45
CA TYR A 257 0.58 -9.86 -17.23
C TYR A 257 0.40 -10.31 -15.77
N PHE A 258 0.41 -9.39 -14.81
CA PHE A 258 0.16 -9.72 -13.40
C PHE A 258 -1.27 -10.20 -13.20
N SER A 259 -2.24 -9.70 -13.98
CA SER A 259 -3.63 -10.18 -13.90
C SER A 259 -3.72 -11.67 -14.27
N MET A 260 -2.91 -12.12 -15.24
CA MET A 260 -2.81 -13.53 -15.63
C MET A 260 -2.16 -14.39 -14.52
N LEU A 261 -1.09 -13.88 -13.89
CA LEU A 261 -0.47 -14.55 -12.75
C LEU A 261 -1.44 -14.62 -11.56
N TYR A 262 -2.09 -13.50 -11.23
CA TYR A 262 -3.07 -13.45 -10.16
C TYR A 262 -4.21 -14.44 -10.39
N SER A 263 -4.79 -14.52 -11.60
CA SER A 263 -5.84 -15.50 -11.89
C SER A 263 -5.37 -16.94 -11.68
N MET A 264 -4.11 -17.26 -11.97
CA MET A 264 -3.55 -18.60 -11.82
C MET A 264 -3.33 -18.99 -10.35
N PHE A 265 -2.94 -18.04 -9.49
CA PHE A 265 -2.71 -18.29 -8.06
C PHE A 265 -3.93 -18.00 -7.18
N SER A 266 -4.89 -17.20 -7.65
CA SER A 266 -6.07 -16.79 -6.90
C SER A 266 -6.88 -17.94 -6.31
N PRO A 267 -7.05 -19.12 -6.94
CA PRO A 267 -7.77 -20.24 -6.34
C PRO A 267 -7.13 -20.75 -5.04
N PHE A 268 -5.81 -20.58 -4.90
CA PHE A 268 -5.04 -21.03 -3.73
C PHE A 268 -4.95 -19.97 -2.62
N LEU A 269 -5.47 -18.75 -2.86
CA LEU A 269 -5.50 -17.68 -1.85
C LEU A 269 -6.66 -17.89 -0.89
N THR A 270 -6.41 -17.73 0.41
CA THR A 270 -7.49 -17.66 1.41
C THR A 270 -8.35 -16.42 1.15
N GLN A 271 -9.62 -16.46 1.58
CA GLN A 271 -10.53 -15.29 1.54
C GLN A 271 -9.93 -14.06 2.24
N ARG A 272 -9.14 -14.27 3.31
CA ARG A 272 -8.45 -13.19 4.03
C ARG A 272 -7.35 -12.53 3.19
N THR A 273 -6.51 -13.30 2.51
CA THR A 273 -5.51 -12.74 1.59
C THR A 273 -6.19 -12.01 0.43
N LYS A 274 -7.26 -12.58 -0.16
CA LYS A 274 -7.99 -11.91 -1.24
C LYS A 274 -8.59 -10.56 -0.83
N SER A 275 -9.18 -10.47 0.35
CA SER A 275 -9.84 -9.25 0.83
C SER A 275 -8.86 -8.14 1.25
N LYS A 276 -7.66 -8.50 1.72
CA LYS A 276 -6.58 -7.54 1.99
C LYS A 276 -5.93 -7.01 0.71
N PHE A 277 -6.11 -7.69 -0.43
CA PHE A 277 -5.39 -7.40 -1.67
C PHE A 277 -6.22 -6.52 -2.60
N VAL A 278 -5.63 -5.42 -3.03
CA VAL A 278 -6.22 -4.53 -4.04
C VAL A 278 -5.22 -4.37 -5.17
N ILE A 279 -5.68 -4.55 -6.40
CA ILE A 279 -4.84 -4.49 -7.60
C ILE A 279 -5.39 -3.39 -8.50
N SER A 280 -4.56 -2.37 -8.76
CA SER A 280 -4.83 -1.32 -9.73
C SER A 280 -3.97 -1.53 -10.96
N LYS A 281 -4.62 -1.66 -12.12
CA LYS A 281 -3.95 -1.56 -13.41
C LYS A 281 -3.35 -0.16 -13.58
N GLU A 282 -2.35 -0.07 -14.46
CA GLU A 282 -1.82 1.21 -14.93
C GLU A 282 -2.95 2.10 -15.49
N GLY A 283 -2.90 3.39 -15.16
CA GLY A 283 -3.92 4.38 -15.53
C GLY A 283 -5.14 4.48 -14.59
N ASN A 284 -5.33 3.52 -13.67
CA ASN A 284 -6.46 3.51 -12.71
C ASN A 284 -6.03 3.77 -11.25
N VAL A 285 -4.79 4.25 -11.05
CA VAL A 285 -4.17 4.40 -9.73
C VAL A 285 -5.01 5.30 -8.82
N ALA A 286 -5.30 6.53 -9.24
CA ALA A 286 -6.10 7.47 -8.46
C ALA A 286 -7.49 6.92 -8.12
N GLU A 287 -8.21 6.33 -9.11
CA GLU A 287 -9.53 5.72 -8.87
C GLU A 287 -9.46 4.59 -7.83
N THR A 288 -8.37 3.83 -7.80
CA THR A 288 -8.19 2.76 -6.82
C THR A 288 -7.84 3.31 -5.45
N LEU A 289 -6.93 4.28 -5.37
CA LEU A 289 -6.49 4.87 -4.10
C LEU A 289 -7.61 5.67 -3.43
N TYR A 290 -8.43 6.41 -4.19
CA TYR A 290 -9.50 7.27 -3.65
C TYR A 290 -10.58 6.47 -2.88
N LYS A 291 -10.73 5.17 -3.18
CA LYS A 291 -11.61 4.26 -2.43
C LYS A 291 -11.20 4.10 -0.97
N PHE A 292 -9.92 4.30 -0.65
CA PHE A 292 -9.35 4.04 0.66
C PHE A 292 -8.73 5.29 1.29
N ILE A 293 -8.14 6.18 0.48
CA ILE A 293 -7.37 7.34 0.93
C ILE A 293 -8.02 8.60 0.36
N ARG A 294 -8.15 9.66 1.15
CA ARG A 294 -8.67 10.94 0.66
C ARG A 294 -7.71 11.58 -0.34
N PRO A 295 -8.17 12.27 -1.40
CA PRO A 295 -7.30 12.83 -2.44
C PRO A 295 -6.18 13.73 -1.91
N GLU A 296 -6.47 14.55 -0.89
CA GLU A 296 -5.51 15.44 -0.22
C GLU A 296 -4.42 14.72 0.58
N ALA A 297 -4.61 13.44 0.87
CA ALA A 297 -3.61 12.57 1.52
C ALA A 297 -2.87 11.65 0.53
N VAL A 298 -3.31 11.57 -0.73
CA VAL A 298 -2.61 10.82 -1.77
C VAL A 298 -1.48 11.68 -2.37
N PRO A 299 -0.25 11.17 -2.51
CA PRO A 299 0.84 11.88 -3.18
C PRO A 299 0.48 12.32 -4.61
N ALA A 300 0.94 13.51 -5.01
CA ALA A 300 0.68 14.09 -6.34
C ALA A 300 1.06 13.13 -7.48
N GLN A 301 2.22 12.46 -7.39
CA GLN A 301 2.69 11.46 -8.36
C GLN A 301 1.74 10.27 -8.58
N TYR A 302 0.82 10.02 -7.65
CA TYR A 302 -0.21 8.96 -7.74
C TYR A 302 -1.60 9.51 -8.07
N GLY A 303 -1.67 10.75 -8.56
CA GLY A 303 -2.90 11.44 -8.94
C GLY A 303 -3.68 11.98 -7.74
N GLY A 304 -3.00 12.31 -6.64
CA GLY A 304 -3.58 13.00 -5.49
C GLY A 304 -3.26 14.49 -5.47
N LEU A 305 -3.62 15.15 -4.36
CA LEU A 305 -3.38 16.58 -4.13
C LEU A 305 -2.29 16.84 -3.08
N SER A 306 -1.70 15.80 -2.50
CA SER A 306 -0.68 15.92 -1.45
C SER A 306 0.70 16.20 -2.04
N ARG A 307 1.27 17.35 -1.68
CA ARG A 307 2.59 17.80 -2.15
C ARG A 307 3.61 17.78 -1.01
N PRO A 308 4.91 17.55 -1.28
CA PRO A 308 5.95 17.61 -0.25
C PRO A 308 6.00 18.95 0.50
N SER A 309 5.71 20.06 -0.19
CA SER A 309 5.66 21.43 0.36
C SER A 309 4.51 21.68 1.33
N ASP A 310 3.45 20.87 1.29
CA ASP A 310 2.25 21.12 2.12
C ASP A 310 2.50 20.85 3.61
N SER A 311 3.54 20.07 3.92
CA SER A 311 3.98 19.71 5.27
C SER A 311 4.25 20.92 6.19
N GLN A 312 4.56 22.08 5.63
CA GLN A 312 4.86 23.31 6.38
C GLN A 312 3.62 24.18 6.69
N ASN A 313 2.47 23.89 6.07
CA ASN A 313 1.30 24.77 6.06
C ASN A 313 0.14 24.30 6.96
N GLY A 314 0.41 23.38 7.90
CA GLY A 314 -0.61 22.78 8.77
C GLY A 314 -1.34 21.60 8.12
N PRO A 315 -2.44 21.10 8.72
CA PRO A 315 -3.14 19.92 8.21
C PRO A 315 -3.70 20.19 6.79
N PRO A 316 -3.67 19.18 5.90
CA PRO A 316 -4.16 19.33 4.53
C PRO A 316 -5.65 19.69 4.57
N LYS A 317 -6.01 20.73 3.84
CA LYS A 317 -7.40 21.17 3.75
C LYS A 317 -8.21 20.17 2.91
N PRO A 318 -9.46 19.86 3.31
CA PRO A 318 -10.28 18.86 2.63
C PRO A 318 -10.48 19.16 1.15
N ALA A 319 -10.45 18.12 0.31
CA ALA A 319 -10.77 18.21 -1.10
C ALA A 319 -12.18 17.70 -1.40
N SER A 320 -12.79 18.24 -2.45
CA SER A 320 -14.05 17.75 -3.00
C SER A 320 -13.77 16.78 -4.15
N GLU A 321 -14.40 15.61 -4.11
CA GLU A 321 -14.29 14.57 -5.13
C GLU A 321 -15.44 14.64 -6.13
N PHE A 322 -15.16 14.39 -7.40
CA PHE A 322 -16.18 14.28 -8.45
C PHE A 322 -15.76 13.28 -9.53
N ILE A 323 -16.70 12.89 -10.38
CA ILE A 323 -16.47 11.99 -11.50
C ILE A 323 -16.74 12.75 -12.80
N VAL A 324 -15.83 12.62 -13.75
CA VAL A 324 -16.02 13.09 -15.13
C VAL A 324 -16.27 11.86 -16.00
N LYS A 325 -17.49 11.67 -16.53
CA LYS A 325 -17.75 10.52 -17.40
C LYS A 325 -17.08 10.74 -18.76
N GLY A 326 -16.93 9.65 -19.52
CA GLY A 326 -16.51 9.76 -20.92
C GLY A 326 -17.58 10.49 -21.74
N GLY A 327 -17.17 11.39 -22.63
CA GLY A 327 -18.09 12.17 -23.44
C GLY A 327 -18.66 13.41 -22.74
N GLU A 328 -18.25 13.70 -21.50
CA GLU A 328 -18.78 14.83 -20.72
C GLU A 328 -17.70 15.90 -20.47
N LYS A 329 -18.18 17.15 -20.40
CA LYS A 329 -17.43 18.30 -19.86
C LYS A 329 -18.06 18.70 -18.53
N VAL A 330 -17.25 18.86 -17.50
CA VAL A 330 -17.67 19.26 -16.15
C VAL A 330 -17.08 20.63 -15.84
N ASN A 331 -17.93 21.55 -15.40
CA ASN A 331 -17.54 22.90 -14.99
C ASN A 331 -17.78 23.08 -13.50
N ILE A 332 -16.72 23.34 -12.74
CA ILE A 332 -16.79 23.69 -11.33
C ILE A 332 -16.89 25.20 -11.22
N GLN A 333 -17.93 25.71 -10.57
CA GLN A 333 -18.14 27.15 -10.37
C GLN A 333 -17.85 27.52 -8.92
N ILE A 334 -16.90 28.43 -8.72
CA ILE A 334 -16.59 29.04 -7.43
C ILE A 334 -17.18 30.45 -7.46
N GLU A 335 -18.34 30.57 -6.83
CA GLU A 335 -19.14 31.79 -6.77
C GLU A 335 -18.68 32.73 -5.65
N GLY A 336 -19.15 33.98 -5.70
CA GLY A 336 -18.99 34.93 -4.58
C GLY A 336 -17.57 35.48 -4.41
N ILE A 337 -16.80 35.59 -5.49
CA ILE A 337 -15.48 36.23 -5.46
C ILE A 337 -15.69 37.74 -5.45
N GLU A 338 -15.16 38.41 -4.43
CA GLU A 338 -15.17 39.87 -4.30
C GLU A 338 -14.02 40.52 -5.09
N ALA A 339 -14.17 41.79 -5.45
CA ALA A 339 -13.09 42.58 -6.03
C ALA A 339 -11.89 42.65 -5.08
N GLY A 340 -10.69 42.45 -5.62
CA GLY A 340 -9.44 42.40 -4.86
C GLY A 340 -9.17 41.06 -4.15
N ALA A 341 -10.10 40.09 -4.19
CA ALA A 341 -9.86 38.77 -3.60
C ALA A 341 -8.93 37.92 -4.47
N THR A 342 -8.06 37.14 -3.83
CA THR A 342 -7.21 36.12 -4.47
C THR A 342 -7.81 34.75 -4.26
N ILE A 343 -8.12 34.05 -5.35
CA ILE A 343 -8.47 32.62 -5.32
C ILE A 343 -7.22 31.81 -5.59
N THR A 344 -6.95 30.81 -4.76
CA THR A 344 -5.95 29.77 -5.02
C THR A 344 -6.69 28.45 -5.09
N TRP A 345 -6.39 27.62 -6.09
CA TRP A 345 -7.01 26.31 -6.22
C TRP A 345 -5.99 25.23 -6.55
N ASP A 346 -6.30 24.01 -6.13
CA ASP A 346 -5.68 22.80 -6.61
C ASP A 346 -6.75 21.94 -7.30
N ILE A 347 -6.40 21.33 -8.44
CA ILE A 347 -7.26 20.37 -9.14
C ILE A 347 -6.42 19.25 -9.75
N VAL A 348 -6.95 18.03 -9.70
CA VAL A 348 -6.37 16.85 -10.33
C VAL A 348 -7.49 15.94 -10.84
N VAL A 349 -7.29 15.29 -11.99
CA VAL A 349 -8.11 14.15 -12.39
C VAL A 349 -7.19 12.98 -12.73
N GLY A 350 -7.58 11.79 -12.26
CA GLY A 350 -6.77 10.59 -12.30
C GLY A 350 -6.37 10.16 -13.71
N GLY A 351 -5.06 10.20 -13.99
CA GLY A 351 -4.48 9.72 -15.24
C GLY A 351 -4.86 10.58 -16.45
N TRP A 352 -4.80 11.90 -16.27
CA TRP A 352 -5.25 12.93 -17.21
C TRP A 352 -4.86 12.69 -18.68
N ASP A 353 -5.82 12.72 -19.58
CA ASP A 353 -5.61 12.67 -21.04
C ASP A 353 -6.84 13.35 -21.63
N LEU A 354 -6.98 14.63 -21.28
CA LEU A 354 -8.20 15.41 -21.42
C LEU A 354 -7.84 16.90 -21.43
N GLU A 355 -8.81 17.77 -21.73
CA GLU A 355 -8.56 19.22 -21.74
C GLU A 355 -8.98 19.87 -20.42
N TYR A 356 -8.20 20.85 -20.00
CA TYR A 356 -8.46 21.67 -18.83
C TYR A 356 -8.38 23.16 -19.19
N SER A 357 -9.26 23.96 -18.61
CA SER A 357 -9.17 25.43 -18.63
C SER A 357 -9.66 26.04 -17.31
N ALA A 358 -9.26 27.29 -17.07
CA ALA A 358 -9.75 28.10 -15.97
C ALA A 358 -10.14 29.49 -16.48
N GLU A 359 -11.33 29.95 -16.12
CA GLU A 359 -11.88 31.22 -16.58
C GLU A 359 -12.46 32.00 -15.40
N PHE A 360 -12.26 33.32 -15.39
CA PHE A 360 -12.95 34.20 -14.46
C PHE A 360 -14.04 34.97 -15.21
N VAL A 361 -15.26 34.91 -14.69
CA VAL A 361 -16.44 35.57 -15.25
C VAL A 361 -16.86 36.69 -14.30
N PRO A 362 -16.62 37.97 -14.65
CA PRO A 362 -17.08 39.10 -13.85
C PRO A 362 -18.62 39.17 -13.78
N ILE A 363 -19.16 39.68 -12.68
CA ILE A 363 -20.62 39.85 -12.52
C ILE A 363 -21.13 41.11 -13.24
N ALA A 364 -20.25 42.07 -13.51
CA ALA A 364 -20.61 43.33 -14.14
C ALA A 364 -21.09 43.11 -15.58
N VAL A 365 -22.26 43.66 -15.90
CA VAL A 365 -22.88 43.56 -17.22
C VAL A 365 -21.98 44.26 -18.26
N GLY A 366 -21.59 43.54 -19.31
CA GLY A 366 -20.71 44.04 -20.38
C GLY A 366 -19.22 43.73 -20.18
N SER A 367 -18.81 43.18 -19.03
CA SER A 367 -17.44 42.72 -18.82
C SER A 367 -17.16 41.41 -19.58
N TYR A 368 -15.93 41.26 -20.06
CA TYR A 368 -15.49 40.05 -20.78
C TYR A 368 -15.01 38.95 -19.83
N THR A 369 -15.30 37.70 -20.17
CA THR A 369 -14.67 36.54 -19.51
C THR A 369 -13.17 36.58 -19.69
N ILE A 370 -12.44 36.40 -18.58
CA ILE A 370 -10.98 36.39 -18.55
C ILE A 370 -10.52 34.93 -18.59
N ALA A 371 -9.78 34.56 -19.63
CA ALA A 371 -9.11 33.25 -19.70
C ALA A 371 -7.89 33.25 -18.77
N VAL A 372 -8.06 32.72 -17.56
CA VAL A 372 -7.01 32.64 -16.53
C VAL A 372 -6.01 31.55 -16.89
N GLU A 373 -6.51 30.41 -17.34
CA GLU A 373 -5.72 29.36 -17.99
C GLU A 373 -6.41 28.96 -19.29
N LYS A 374 -5.72 29.14 -20.42
CA LYS A 374 -6.24 28.76 -21.74
C LYS A 374 -6.45 27.25 -21.79
N ALA A 375 -7.49 26.83 -22.50
CA ALA A 375 -7.76 25.42 -22.76
C ALA A 375 -6.52 24.74 -23.34
N ARG A 376 -6.05 23.70 -22.65
CA ARG A 376 -4.94 22.86 -23.10
C ARG A 376 -5.17 21.42 -22.72
N LYS A 377 -4.63 20.52 -23.54
CA LYS A 377 -4.60 19.10 -23.23
C LYS A 377 -3.58 18.85 -22.12
N ILE A 378 -4.00 18.10 -21.10
CA ILE A 378 -3.17 17.69 -19.97
C ILE A 378 -2.71 16.25 -20.18
N ALA A 379 -1.41 16.01 -20.02
CA ALA A 379 -0.80 14.70 -20.25
C ALA A 379 -1.04 13.72 -19.08
N PRO A 380 -0.94 12.39 -19.31
CA PRO A 380 -1.17 11.37 -18.27
C PRO A 380 -0.22 11.42 -17.09
N SER A 381 0.96 12.00 -17.29
CA SER A 381 2.00 12.16 -16.28
C SER A 381 1.98 13.51 -15.59
N GLU A 382 1.12 14.46 -16.01
CA GLU A 382 1.03 15.74 -15.33
C GLU A 382 0.39 15.58 -13.95
N GLU A 383 1.03 16.21 -12.95
CA GLU A 383 0.55 16.23 -11.57
C GLU A 383 -0.62 17.23 -11.39
N ALA A 384 -1.10 17.36 -10.15
CA ALA A 384 -2.14 18.30 -9.80
C ALA A 384 -1.77 19.76 -10.17
N ILE A 385 -2.69 20.44 -10.85
CA ILE A 385 -2.55 21.87 -11.14
C ILE A 385 -2.74 22.65 -9.84
N HIS A 386 -1.82 23.58 -9.56
CA HIS A 386 -1.96 24.62 -8.54
C HIS A 386 -1.84 25.96 -9.20
N ASN A 387 -2.83 26.82 -9.00
CA ASN A 387 -2.81 28.13 -9.59
C ASN A 387 -3.55 29.13 -8.70
N SER A 388 -3.34 30.41 -8.96
CA SER A 388 -4.00 31.49 -8.24
C SER A 388 -4.34 32.67 -9.14
N PHE A 389 -5.40 33.38 -8.80
CA PHE A 389 -5.87 34.53 -9.54
C PHE A 389 -6.40 35.60 -8.58
N THR A 390 -5.90 36.84 -8.72
CA THR A 390 -6.42 37.98 -7.98
C THR A 390 -7.40 38.74 -8.88
N SER A 391 -8.68 38.75 -8.49
CA SER A 391 -9.69 39.45 -9.25
C SER A 391 -9.64 40.96 -9.00
N ARG A 392 -9.91 41.75 -10.04
CA ARG A 392 -10.13 43.20 -9.93
C ARG A 392 -11.59 43.57 -9.69
N GLU A 393 -12.51 42.67 -10.01
CA GLU A 393 -13.96 42.88 -9.96
C GLU A 393 -14.64 41.71 -9.24
N ALA A 394 -15.89 41.90 -8.81
CA ALA A 394 -16.67 40.79 -8.29
C ALA A 394 -17.08 39.82 -9.41
N GLY A 395 -17.15 38.52 -9.13
CA GLY A 395 -17.50 37.52 -10.13
C GLY A 395 -17.37 36.09 -9.64
N LYS A 396 -17.12 35.18 -10.58
CA LYS A 396 -16.94 33.75 -10.32
C LYS A 396 -15.78 33.15 -11.10
N MET A 397 -15.18 32.10 -10.54
CA MET A 397 -14.17 31.29 -11.20
C MET A 397 -14.81 30.01 -11.73
N VAL A 398 -14.49 29.63 -12.96
CA VAL A 398 -14.98 28.43 -13.63
C VAL A 398 -13.80 27.55 -14.01
N LEU A 399 -13.69 26.39 -13.38
CA LEU A 399 -12.70 25.36 -13.74
C LEU A 399 -13.38 24.34 -14.64
N SER A 400 -12.90 24.20 -15.87
CA SER A 400 -13.49 23.30 -16.86
C SER A 400 -12.61 22.07 -17.07
N VAL A 401 -13.19 20.88 -16.93
CA VAL A 401 -12.55 19.60 -17.24
C VAL A 401 -13.33 18.95 -18.37
N ASP A 402 -12.73 18.83 -19.54
CA ASP A 402 -13.36 18.33 -20.76
C ASP A 402 -12.82 16.94 -21.13
N ASN A 403 -13.63 15.91 -20.89
CA ASN A 403 -13.35 14.51 -21.18
C ASN A 403 -14.18 14.01 -22.39
N THR A 404 -14.61 14.92 -23.27
CA THR A 404 -15.48 14.60 -24.43
C THR A 404 -14.82 13.65 -25.43
N PHE A 405 -13.49 13.70 -25.56
CA PHE A 405 -12.73 12.83 -26.46
C PHE A 405 -12.47 11.41 -25.94
N SER A 406 -12.84 11.11 -24.69
CA SER A 406 -12.63 9.81 -24.06
C SER A 406 -13.96 9.10 -23.79
N ARG A 407 -13.96 7.77 -23.84
CA ARG A 407 -15.09 6.95 -23.38
C ARG A 407 -14.94 6.49 -21.93
N LYS A 408 -13.76 6.69 -21.33
CA LYS A 408 -13.47 6.25 -19.96
C LYS A 408 -13.86 7.35 -18.97
N LYS A 409 -14.59 6.97 -17.92
CA LYS A 409 -14.79 7.83 -16.75
C LYS A 409 -13.47 8.06 -16.03
N ARG A 410 -13.36 9.18 -15.32
CA ARG A 410 -12.20 9.54 -14.50
C ARG A 410 -12.65 10.08 -13.15
N VAL A 411 -11.89 9.79 -12.10
CA VAL A 411 -12.07 10.42 -10.77
C VAL A 411 -11.28 11.70 -10.70
N ALA A 412 -11.85 12.72 -10.08
CA ALA A 412 -11.27 14.03 -9.96
C ALA A 412 -11.37 14.53 -8.51
N ALA A 413 -10.46 15.42 -8.14
CA ALA A 413 -10.51 16.13 -6.88
C ALA A 413 -10.09 17.58 -7.06
N TYR A 414 -10.71 18.48 -6.30
CA TYR A 414 -10.31 19.88 -6.23
C TYR A 414 -10.44 20.45 -4.82
N ARG A 415 -9.66 21.48 -4.53
CA ARG A 415 -9.83 22.33 -3.34
C ARG A 415 -9.51 23.77 -3.72
N TYR A 416 -10.09 24.74 -3.02
CA TYR A 416 -9.82 26.15 -3.27
C TYR A 416 -9.90 26.98 -1.99
N PHE A 417 -9.23 28.12 -2.00
CA PHE A 417 -9.22 29.12 -0.94
C PHE A 417 -9.40 30.50 -1.55
N VAL A 418 -10.27 31.30 -0.94
CA VAL A 418 -10.44 32.71 -1.30
C VAL A 418 -9.89 33.56 -0.16
N ARG A 419 -8.83 34.32 -0.44
CA ARG A 419 -8.27 35.29 0.50
C ARG A 419 -8.76 36.67 0.10
N LYS A 420 -9.48 37.33 1.01
CA LYS A 420 -9.87 38.73 0.82
C LYS A 420 -8.64 39.63 0.87
N SER A 421 -8.65 40.71 0.09
CA SER A 421 -7.64 41.75 0.20
C SER A 421 -7.59 42.23 1.65
N ALA A 422 -6.40 42.23 2.27
CA ALA A 422 -6.25 42.92 3.53
C ALA A 422 -6.46 44.40 3.22
N ALA A 423 -7.54 44.99 3.74
CA ALA A 423 -7.69 46.43 3.71
C ALA A 423 -6.40 47.01 4.30
N VAL A 424 -5.68 47.81 3.53
CA VAL A 424 -4.66 48.69 4.08
C VAL A 424 -5.43 49.59 5.04
N ALA A 425 -5.30 49.31 6.34
CA ALA A 425 -5.92 50.08 7.40
C ALA A 425 -5.34 51.50 7.44
#